data_AF-C7ZC00-F1
#
_entry.id   AF-C7ZC00-F1
#
_cell.length_a   1.000
_cell.length_b   1.000
_cell.length_c   1.000
_cell.angle_alpha   90.00
_cell.angle_beta   90.00
_cell.angle_gamma   90.00
#
_symmetry.space_group_name_H-M   'P 1'
#
loop_
_entity.id
_entity.type
_entity.pdbx_description
1 polymer ?
#
loop_
_entity_poly.entity_id
_entity_poly.type
_entity_poly.pdbx_seq_one_letter_code
_entity_poly.pdbx_strand_id
1 'polypeptide(L)'
;NYFKAANENRALDTGPDLDPVDLGLISLEEVLYLFLIYFEWQHPIHGILDLALHTPDFVRSRSALLFTWILAITAQFDPASASLMKRLRLHGEKLSRHVHACGYRSVEIAQGYYLSLLAAVPTNTLAEDNSWTYTTYALGMISDLGSDSRQGPLASSPRHPVTDPSNGSTVAISSLEARLVRNRERTSLRLLIWEQAHNASRGRVTFFPENELILRINEWWQHPLADPTDRYTSAFVLLRRHLYMLHHEVKRHFGLPHHGPHWVRDLVDSALDPWAETWLTNPDAHSETPEVMRGAFLRFVYLHGRLWALSAALHSHASSGQGTDVTAYDCFEAAVNCCEVTVRDLREIGQPMYCMMTPTWAMSSYAAVLALKLFSQLYGDRPGQEVELLALLAEVALQLERAGTVPNHRFGIPALLGQHLFQVLRRRLTTLKTAVPVAQGD
;
A
#
# COMPACT_ATOMS: atom_id res chain seq x y z
N ASN A 1 43.13 -6.20 -5.46
CA ASN A 1 42.00 -5.32 -5.84
C ASN A 1 40.69 -5.57 -5.09
N TYR A 2 40.50 -6.71 -4.42
CA TYR A 2 39.27 -7.02 -3.66
C TYR A 2 38.95 -6.04 -2.52
N PHE A 3 39.96 -5.54 -1.80
CA PHE A 3 39.81 -4.60 -0.69
C PHE A 3 39.90 -3.11 -1.10
N LYS A 4 39.96 -2.81 -2.39
CA LYS A 4 39.98 -1.41 -2.84
C LYS A 4 38.56 -0.85 -2.69
N ALA A 5 38.41 0.30 -2.04
CA ALA A 5 37.11 0.98 -1.97
C ALA A 5 36.52 1.06 -3.38
N ALA A 6 35.27 0.62 -3.53
CA ALA A 6 34.58 0.67 -4.81
C ALA A 6 34.68 2.09 -5.36
N ASN A 7 35.12 2.24 -6.62
CA ASN A 7 35.00 3.53 -7.30
C ASN A 7 33.53 3.98 -7.20
N GLU A 8 33.32 5.25 -6.87
CA GLU A 8 32.01 5.85 -6.60
C GLU A 8 31.00 5.71 -7.76
N ASN A 9 31.50 5.36 -8.96
CA ASN A 9 30.68 4.92 -10.08
C ASN A 9 30.33 3.44 -9.96
N ARG A 10 29.34 3.11 -9.12
CA ARG A 10 28.62 1.84 -9.25
C ARG A 10 28.01 1.78 -10.64
N ALA A 11 28.13 0.64 -11.31
CA ALA A 11 27.52 0.45 -12.62
C ALA A 11 26.00 0.63 -12.49
N LEU A 12 25.45 1.53 -13.31
CA LEU A 12 24.01 1.75 -13.42
C LEU A 12 23.42 0.75 -14.42
N ASP A 13 22.12 0.45 -14.27
CA ASP A 13 21.34 -0.34 -15.22
C ASP A 13 20.90 0.53 -16.41
N THR A 14 21.84 1.18 -17.08
CA THR A 14 21.61 2.11 -18.18
C THR A 14 22.37 1.69 -19.43
N GLY A 15 21.77 1.84 -20.60
CA GLY A 15 22.40 1.53 -21.89
C GLY A 15 21.35 1.41 -23.00
N PRO A 16 21.75 1.58 -24.28
CA PRO A 16 20.83 1.53 -25.41
C PRO A 16 20.17 0.15 -25.61
N ASP A 17 20.78 -0.91 -25.08
CA ASP A 17 20.26 -2.27 -25.07
C ASP A 17 19.28 -2.56 -23.92
N LEU A 18 19.16 -1.65 -22.96
CA LEU A 18 18.26 -1.72 -21.81
C LEU A 18 17.12 -0.69 -21.89
N ASP A 19 17.33 0.42 -22.58
CA ASP A 19 16.41 1.55 -22.64
C ASP A 19 15.19 1.25 -23.54
N PRO A 20 13.95 1.33 -23.02
CA PRO A 20 12.76 1.05 -23.83
C PRO A 20 12.56 2.03 -25.00
N VAL A 21 13.09 3.25 -24.94
CA VAL A 21 13.01 4.22 -26.05
C VAL A 21 14.00 3.84 -27.15
N ASP A 22 15.26 3.55 -26.80
CA ASP A 22 16.28 3.19 -27.80
C ASP A 22 15.99 1.82 -28.45
N LEU A 23 15.33 0.93 -27.71
CA LEU A 23 14.81 -0.34 -28.22
C LEU A 23 13.55 -0.18 -29.10
N GLY A 24 13.01 1.04 -29.24
CA GLY A 24 11.81 1.32 -30.04
C GLY A 24 10.52 0.72 -29.46
N LEU A 25 10.50 0.42 -28.15
CA LEU A 25 9.29 -0.09 -27.49
C LEU A 25 8.26 1.02 -27.27
N ILE A 26 8.72 2.25 -27.09
CA ILE A 26 7.93 3.45 -26.84
C ILE A 26 8.60 4.69 -27.42
N SER A 27 7.82 5.66 -27.88
CA SER A 27 8.31 6.96 -28.35
C SER A 27 8.54 7.95 -27.20
N LEU A 28 9.33 9.00 -27.44
CA LEU A 28 9.55 10.04 -26.43
C LEU A 28 8.26 10.82 -26.08
N GLU A 29 7.35 10.99 -27.05
CA GLU A 29 6.06 11.64 -26.81
C GLU A 29 5.18 10.84 -25.85
N GLU A 30 5.07 9.53 -26.07
CA GLU A 30 4.35 8.61 -25.18
C GLU A 30 4.99 8.56 -23.79
N VAL A 31 6.32 8.67 -23.69
CA VAL A 31 7.02 8.79 -22.39
C VAL A 31 6.57 10.02 -21.63
N LEU A 32 6.58 11.20 -22.26
CA LEU A 32 6.18 12.45 -21.60
C LEU A 32 4.72 12.36 -21.11
N TYR A 33 3.84 11.82 -21.95
CA TYR A 33 2.43 11.59 -21.62
C TYR A 33 2.25 10.66 -20.41
N LEU A 34 2.91 9.49 -20.41
CA LEU A 34 2.78 8.52 -19.32
C LEU A 34 3.42 8.99 -18.00
N PHE A 35 4.47 9.80 -18.05
CA PHE A 35 5.04 10.41 -16.85
C PHE A 35 4.07 11.41 -16.20
N LEU A 36 3.38 12.23 -17.02
CA LEU A 36 2.37 13.16 -16.50
C LEU A 36 1.25 12.40 -15.79
N ILE A 37 0.69 11.37 -16.44
CA ILE A 37 -0.38 10.56 -15.84
C ILE A 37 0.08 9.87 -14.55
N TYR A 38 1.31 9.34 -14.53
CA TYR A 38 1.87 8.71 -13.31
C TYR A 38 1.75 9.64 -12.09
N PHE A 39 2.18 10.88 -12.25
CA PHE A 39 2.19 11.85 -11.16
C PHE A 39 0.80 12.37 -10.79
N GLU A 40 -0.14 12.33 -11.74
CA GLU A 40 -1.52 12.75 -11.50
C GLU A 40 -2.33 11.66 -10.78
N TRP A 41 -2.24 10.39 -11.20
CA TRP A 41 -3.17 9.34 -10.75
C TRP A 41 -2.53 8.30 -9.82
N GLN A 42 -1.23 8.01 -9.95
CA GLN A 42 -0.58 6.94 -9.18
C GLN A 42 0.26 7.49 -8.03
N HIS A 43 0.99 8.58 -8.25
CA HIS A 43 1.81 9.22 -7.22
C HIS A 43 1.02 9.62 -5.96
N PRO A 44 -0.23 10.15 -6.03
CA PRO A 44 -0.98 10.48 -4.82
C PRO A 44 -1.16 9.28 -3.87
N ILE A 45 -1.34 8.06 -4.40
CA ILE A 45 -1.51 6.85 -3.60
C ILE A 45 -0.15 6.30 -3.13
N HIS A 46 0.81 6.18 -4.04
CA HIS A 46 2.06 5.46 -3.79
C HIS A 46 3.17 6.32 -3.23
N GLY A 47 3.26 7.59 -3.60
CA GLY A 47 4.15 8.62 -3.05
C GLY A 47 5.59 8.18 -2.78
N ILE A 48 6.16 7.37 -3.66
CA ILE A 48 7.55 6.89 -3.53
C ILE A 48 8.54 7.78 -4.27
N LEU A 49 8.08 8.47 -5.32
CA LEU A 49 8.91 9.36 -6.13
C LEU A 49 8.77 10.82 -5.65
N ASP A 50 9.46 11.72 -6.31
CA ASP A 50 9.44 13.18 -6.09
C ASP A 50 9.36 13.83 -7.46
N LEU A 51 8.27 14.54 -7.75
CA LEU A 51 8.03 15.16 -9.07
C LEU A 51 9.13 16.16 -9.45
N ALA A 52 9.73 16.85 -8.48
CA ALA A 52 10.80 17.81 -8.75
C ALA A 52 12.15 17.15 -9.05
N LEU A 53 12.28 15.85 -8.77
CA LEU A 53 13.50 15.08 -9.03
C LEU A 53 13.33 14.11 -10.21
N HIS A 54 12.23 13.36 -10.26
CA HIS A 54 12.02 12.24 -11.16
C HIS A 54 11.38 12.68 -12.48
N THR A 55 12.09 13.55 -13.20
CA THR A 55 11.77 13.87 -14.59
C THR A 55 12.11 12.69 -15.51
N PRO A 56 11.52 12.60 -16.71
CA PRO A 56 11.88 11.57 -17.68
C PRO A 56 13.39 11.48 -17.94
N ASP A 57 14.06 12.61 -18.13
CA ASP A 57 15.50 12.66 -18.38
C ASP A 57 16.30 12.18 -17.16
N PHE A 58 15.93 12.63 -15.96
CA PHE A 58 16.60 12.19 -14.74
C PHE A 58 16.45 10.69 -14.57
N VAL A 59 15.23 10.16 -14.61
CA VAL A 59 15.02 8.72 -14.39
C VAL A 59 15.69 7.87 -15.46
N ARG A 60 15.56 8.25 -16.74
CA ARG A 60 16.17 7.56 -17.89
C ARG A 60 17.70 7.50 -17.78
N SER A 61 18.33 8.55 -17.27
CA SER A 61 19.79 8.58 -17.05
C SER A 61 20.27 7.81 -15.80
N ARG A 62 19.34 7.39 -14.93
CA ARG A 62 19.67 6.80 -13.62
C ARG A 62 19.33 5.31 -13.51
N SER A 63 18.23 4.87 -14.12
CA SER A 63 17.83 3.46 -14.11
C SER A 63 16.83 3.14 -15.22
N ALA A 64 17.19 2.23 -16.13
CA ALA A 64 16.26 1.70 -17.13
C ALA A 64 15.13 0.90 -16.47
N LEU A 65 15.38 0.24 -15.33
CA LEU A 65 14.37 -0.49 -14.59
C LEU A 65 13.28 0.44 -14.04
N LEU A 66 13.66 1.50 -13.32
CA LEU A 66 12.68 2.47 -12.80
C LEU A 66 11.92 3.14 -13.94
N PHE A 67 12.65 3.60 -14.96
CA PHE A 67 12.06 4.24 -16.14
C PHE A 67 11.00 3.35 -16.78
N THR A 68 11.32 2.08 -17.02
CA THR A 68 10.41 1.12 -17.64
C THR A 68 9.20 0.83 -16.74
N TRP A 69 9.38 0.68 -15.44
CA TRP A 69 8.27 0.35 -14.54
C TRP A 69 7.31 1.54 -14.28
N ILE A 70 7.79 2.78 -14.32
CA ILE A 70 6.90 3.97 -14.36
C ILE A 70 6.00 3.89 -15.60
N LEU A 71 6.58 3.65 -16.78
CA LEU A 71 5.81 3.58 -18.02
C LEU A 71 4.84 2.39 -18.04
N ALA A 72 5.31 1.21 -17.60
CA ALA A 72 4.53 -0.02 -17.62
C ALA A 72 3.31 0.05 -16.67
N ILE A 73 3.50 0.55 -15.44
CA ILE A 73 2.39 0.68 -14.49
C ILE A 73 1.38 1.72 -14.97
N THR A 74 1.82 2.86 -15.48
CA THR A 74 0.89 3.87 -15.98
C THR A 74 0.10 3.36 -17.18
N ALA A 75 0.77 2.71 -18.15
CA ALA A 75 0.09 2.12 -19.31
C ALA A 75 -0.92 1.02 -18.93
N GLN A 76 -0.76 0.39 -17.76
CA GLN A 76 -1.72 -0.58 -17.24
C GLN A 76 -3.04 0.07 -16.79
N PHE A 77 -3.00 1.32 -16.31
CA PHE A 77 -4.17 2.05 -15.82
C PHE A 77 -4.75 3.05 -16.83
N ASP A 78 -3.96 3.46 -17.83
CA ASP A 78 -4.39 4.35 -18.91
C ASP A 78 -5.09 3.57 -20.04
N PRO A 79 -6.36 3.88 -20.37
CA PRO A 79 -7.08 3.28 -21.50
C PRO A 79 -6.39 3.49 -22.86
N ALA A 80 -5.70 4.63 -23.08
CA ALA A 80 -5.11 4.96 -24.37
C ALA A 80 -3.83 4.15 -24.68
N SER A 81 -3.18 3.61 -23.65
CA SER A 81 -1.88 2.94 -23.75
C SER A 81 -1.95 1.41 -23.77
N ALA A 82 -3.11 0.83 -24.10
CA ALA A 82 -3.32 -0.62 -24.15
C ALA A 82 -2.29 -1.37 -25.03
N SER A 83 -1.86 -0.75 -26.14
CA SER A 83 -0.89 -1.31 -27.09
C SER A 83 0.55 -1.35 -26.54
N LEU A 84 0.86 -0.52 -25.53
CA LEU A 84 2.16 -0.38 -24.89
C LEU A 84 2.27 -1.25 -23.63
N MET A 85 1.19 -1.46 -22.90
CA MET A 85 1.18 -2.14 -21.61
C MET A 85 1.90 -3.50 -21.65
N LYS A 86 1.56 -4.37 -22.62
CA LYS A 86 2.13 -5.73 -22.68
C LYS A 86 3.63 -5.72 -22.96
N ARG A 87 4.09 -4.90 -23.92
CA ARG A 87 5.51 -4.84 -24.31
C ARG A 87 6.37 -4.23 -23.20
N LEU A 88 5.90 -3.16 -22.56
CA LEU A 88 6.61 -2.49 -21.46
C LEU A 88 6.71 -3.40 -20.23
N ARG A 89 5.62 -4.11 -19.90
CA ARG A 89 5.64 -5.09 -18.80
C ARG A 89 6.63 -6.22 -19.04
N LEU A 90 6.61 -6.84 -20.23
CA LEU A 90 7.55 -7.91 -20.57
C LEU A 90 9.01 -7.44 -20.54
N HIS A 91 9.26 -6.20 -20.98
CA HIS A 91 10.58 -5.58 -20.87
C HIS A 91 10.98 -5.34 -19.42
N GLY A 92 10.08 -4.80 -18.60
CA GLY A 92 10.29 -4.61 -17.16
C GLY A 92 10.61 -5.91 -16.43
N GLU A 93 9.90 -7.00 -16.72
CA GLU A 93 10.16 -8.34 -16.16
C GLU A 93 11.52 -8.91 -16.61
N LYS A 94 11.95 -8.61 -17.84
CA LYS A 94 13.29 -8.96 -18.34
C LYS A 94 14.37 -8.15 -17.63
N LEU A 95 14.18 -6.83 -17.50
CA LEU A 95 15.09 -5.94 -16.78
C LEU A 95 15.21 -6.33 -15.31
N SER A 96 14.12 -6.64 -14.61
CA SER A 96 14.17 -7.10 -13.21
C SER A 96 15.10 -8.31 -13.05
N ARG A 97 15.00 -9.31 -13.93
CA ARG A 97 15.89 -10.47 -13.92
C ARG A 97 17.34 -10.12 -14.26
N HIS A 98 17.54 -9.24 -15.24
CA HIS A 98 18.86 -8.79 -15.67
C HIS A 98 19.58 -8.01 -14.56
N VAL A 99 18.91 -7.02 -13.96
CA VAL A 99 19.40 -6.22 -12.84
C VAL A 99 19.81 -7.11 -11.67
N HIS A 100 18.98 -8.11 -11.35
CA HIS A 100 19.32 -9.09 -10.32
C HIS A 100 20.58 -9.88 -10.68
N ALA A 101 20.64 -10.45 -11.89
CA ALA A 101 21.76 -11.29 -12.33
C ALA A 101 23.09 -10.52 -12.42
N CYS A 102 23.06 -9.25 -12.82
CA CYS A 102 24.23 -8.39 -12.93
C CYS A 102 24.61 -7.70 -11.61
N GLY A 103 23.75 -7.77 -10.59
CA GLY A 103 23.99 -7.17 -9.29
C GLY A 103 24.00 -5.63 -9.30
N TYR A 104 23.25 -4.99 -10.21
CA TYR A 104 23.10 -3.53 -10.22
C TYR A 104 22.33 -3.05 -8.99
N ARG A 105 22.72 -1.90 -8.44
CA ARG A 105 22.16 -1.37 -7.19
C ARG A 105 22.12 0.16 -7.20
N SER A 106 20.94 0.71 -6.99
CA SER A 106 20.70 2.14 -6.78
C SER A 106 19.37 2.33 -6.03
N VAL A 107 19.10 3.55 -5.55
CA VAL A 107 17.80 3.89 -4.97
C VAL A 107 16.72 3.75 -6.04
N GLU A 108 17.03 4.19 -7.26
CA GLU A 108 16.13 4.13 -8.40
C GLU A 108 15.77 2.69 -8.77
N ILE A 109 16.73 1.74 -8.73
CA ILE A 109 16.44 0.32 -8.91
C ILE A 109 15.48 -0.20 -7.83
N ALA A 110 15.68 0.17 -6.56
CA ALA A 110 14.79 -0.24 -5.48
C ALA A 110 13.36 0.30 -5.67
N GLN A 111 13.23 1.54 -6.15
CA GLN A 111 11.95 2.14 -6.55
C GLN A 111 11.34 1.39 -7.74
N GLY A 112 12.15 0.99 -8.72
CA GLY A 112 11.70 0.20 -9.88
C GLY A 112 11.12 -1.15 -9.47
N TYR A 113 11.78 -1.84 -8.54
CA TYR A 113 11.21 -3.06 -7.95
C TYR A 113 9.92 -2.77 -7.19
N TYR A 114 9.84 -1.71 -6.39
CA TYR A 114 8.58 -1.34 -5.72
C TYR A 114 7.43 -1.14 -6.72
N LEU A 115 7.65 -0.40 -7.82
CA LEU A 115 6.63 -0.20 -8.84
C LEU A 115 6.26 -1.50 -9.58
N SER A 116 7.22 -2.41 -9.78
CA SER A 116 6.95 -3.73 -10.37
C SER A 116 5.96 -4.55 -9.54
N LEU A 117 5.99 -4.41 -8.20
CA LEU A 117 5.07 -5.09 -7.29
C LEU A 117 3.63 -4.60 -7.42
N LEU A 118 3.47 -3.32 -7.78
CA LEU A 118 2.18 -2.69 -7.99
C LEU A 118 1.59 -3.04 -9.37
N ALA A 119 2.46 -3.29 -10.36
CA ALA A 119 2.09 -3.70 -11.70
C ALA A 119 1.86 -5.22 -11.87
N ALA A 120 2.03 -6.00 -10.80
CA ALA A 120 1.96 -7.46 -10.84
C ALA A 120 0.58 -7.96 -11.31
N VAL A 121 0.59 -8.87 -12.28
CA VAL A 121 -0.59 -9.59 -12.75
C VAL A 121 -0.78 -10.84 -11.87
N PRO A 122 -2.02 -11.23 -11.54
CA PRO A 122 -2.26 -12.46 -10.79
C PRO A 122 -1.59 -13.68 -11.44
N THR A 123 -0.84 -14.44 -10.64
CA THR A 123 -0.28 -15.73 -11.05
C THR A 123 -1.31 -16.85 -10.89
N ASN A 124 -1.07 -18.00 -11.54
CA ASN A 124 -1.98 -19.13 -11.43
C ASN A 124 -1.87 -19.80 -10.04
N THR A 125 -0.68 -19.76 -9.46
CA THR A 125 -0.39 -20.33 -8.15
C THR A 125 0.37 -19.35 -7.27
N LEU A 126 0.26 -19.51 -5.95
CA LEU A 126 1.04 -18.73 -4.98
C LEU A 126 2.55 -19.00 -5.09
N ALA A 127 2.94 -20.19 -5.59
CA ALA A 127 4.35 -20.55 -5.78
C ALA A 127 5.02 -19.79 -6.93
N GLU A 128 4.24 -19.32 -7.90
CA GLU A 128 4.71 -18.49 -9.02
C GLU A 128 4.86 -17.01 -8.65
N ASP A 129 4.32 -16.58 -7.49
CA ASP A 129 4.32 -15.19 -7.05
C ASP A 129 5.73 -14.75 -6.60
N ASN A 130 6.39 -13.97 -7.46
CA ASN A 130 7.71 -13.38 -7.19
C ASN A 130 7.67 -12.09 -6.37
N SER A 131 6.49 -11.64 -5.92
CA SER A 131 6.35 -10.37 -5.19
C SER A 131 7.21 -10.34 -3.93
N TRP A 132 7.33 -11.45 -3.21
CA TRP A 132 8.18 -11.51 -2.02
C TRP A 132 9.67 -11.40 -2.36
N THR A 133 10.11 -12.10 -3.40
CA THR A 133 11.50 -12.07 -3.89
C THR A 133 11.92 -10.64 -4.25
N TYR A 134 11.09 -9.92 -5.01
CA TYR A 134 11.36 -8.52 -5.38
C TYR A 134 11.27 -7.58 -4.18
N THR A 135 10.36 -7.83 -3.23
CA THR A 135 10.31 -7.08 -1.97
C THR A 135 11.62 -7.23 -1.20
N THR A 136 12.14 -8.45 -1.03
CA THR A 136 13.40 -8.71 -0.33
C THR A 136 14.59 -8.06 -1.04
N TYR A 137 14.63 -8.06 -2.38
CA TYR A 137 15.68 -7.37 -3.13
C TYR A 137 15.66 -5.85 -2.90
N ALA A 138 14.49 -5.22 -3.00
CA ALA A 138 14.36 -3.78 -2.76
C ALA A 138 14.78 -3.39 -1.33
N LEU A 139 14.32 -4.14 -0.32
CA LEU A 139 14.69 -3.92 1.09
C LEU A 139 16.18 -4.13 1.36
N GLY A 140 16.76 -5.18 0.79
CA GLY A 140 18.19 -5.48 0.89
C GLY A 140 19.04 -4.37 0.28
N MET A 141 18.68 -3.89 -0.92
CA MET A 141 19.39 -2.79 -1.59
C MET A 141 19.36 -1.50 -0.78
N ILE A 142 18.21 -1.13 -0.22
CA ILE A 142 18.08 0.10 0.58
C ILE A 142 18.86 0.01 1.89
N SER A 143 18.87 -1.17 2.52
CA SER A 143 19.67 -1.42 3.73
C SER A 143 21.15 -1.31 3.43
N ASP A 144 21.63 -1.97 2.37
CA ASP A 144 23.03 -1.93 1.94
C ASP A 144 23.49 -0.49 1.61
N LEU A 145 22.65 0.26 0.88
CA LEU A 145 22.92 1.66 0.55
C LEU A 145 22.96 2.57 1.78
N GLY A 146 22.37 2.16 2.91
CA GLY A 146 22.36 2.92 4.16
C GLY A 146 23.48 2.68 5.12
N SER A 147 24.12 1.52 5.04
CA SER A 147 25.33 1.24 5.79
C SER A 147 26.57 1.93 5.21
N ASP A 148 26.52 2.40 3.96
CA ASP A 148 27.57 3.24 3.37
C ASP A 148 27.55 4.66 3.99
N SER A 149 28.19 4.78 5.17
CA SER A 149 28.26 5.97 6.04
C SER A 149 28.85 7.26 5.44
N ARG A 150 29.04 7.37 4.12
CA ARG A 150 29.35 8.66 3.47
C ARG A 150 28.10 9.43 3.02
N GLN A 151 26.92 8.80 3.07
CA GLN A 151 25.61 9.40 2.81
C GLN A 151 24.62 9.13 3.95
N GLY A 152 25.12 9.11 5.19
CA GLY A 152 24.26 8.92 6.36
C GLY A 152 23.36 10.15 6.64
N PRO A 153 22.23 9.98 7.35
CA PRO A 153 21.35 11.10 7.76
C PRO A 153 22.03 12.11 8.70
N LEU A 154 23.22 11.76 9.21
CA LEU A 154 23.93 12.49 10.26
C LEU A 154 25.05 13.41 9.75
N ALA A 155 25.24 13.56 8.44
CA ALA A 155 26.02 14.70 7.91
C ALA A 155 25.20 16.00 7.85
N SER A 156 23.89 15.95 8.12
CA SER A 156 22.97 17.06 7.85
C SER A 156 21.84 17.16 8.88
N SER A 157 22.18 17.35 10.14
CA SER A 157 21.28 18.09 11.03
C SER A 157 21.49 19.60 10.77
N PRO A 158 20.46 20.46 10.69
CA PRO A 158 20.63 21.91 10.55
C PRO A 158 21.15 22.60 11.82
N ARG A 159 21.84 21.88 12.72
CA ARG A 159 22.37 22.43 13.96
C ARG A 159 23.89 22.38 13.91
N HIS A 160 24.43 23.56 13.64
CA HIS A 160 25.83 23.95 13.56
C HIS A 160 26.48 23.72 12.18
N PRO A 161 26.85 24.80 11.47
CA PRO A 161 27.83 24.68 10.40
C PRO A 161 29.09 24.09 11.01
N VAL A 162 29.54 22.95 10.48
CA VAL A 162 30.90 22.47 10.74
C VAL A 162 31.83 23.50 10.11
N THR A 163 32.34 24.42 10.93
CA THR A 163 33.45 25.29 10.55
C THR A 163 34.68 24.43 10.42
N ASP A 164 35.04 24.07 9.19
CA ASP A 164 36.40 23.67 8.87
C ASP A 164 37.30 24.90 9.12
N PRO A 165 38.24 24.89 10.09
CA PRO A 165 39.03 26.07 10.43
C PRO A 165 39.99 26.50 9.31
N SER A 166 40.07 25.73 8.22
CA SER A 166 41.07 25.90 7.17
C SER A 166 40.55 26.44 5.84
N ASN A 167 39.23 26.52 5.63
CA ASN A 167 38.63 27.16 4.46
C ASN A 167 37.22 27.64 4.79
N GLY A 168 37.02 28.96 4.85
CA GLY A 168 35.75 29.63 5.21
C GLY A 168 34.60 29.47 4.22
N SER A 169 34.42 28.31 3.61
CA SER A 169 33.25 27.98 2.78
C SER A 169 32.34 27.04 3.56
N THR A 170 31.25 27.57 4.10
CA THR A 170 30.14 26.75 4.59
C THR A 170 29.64 25.92 3.42
N VAL A 171 29.85 24.60 3.43
CA VAL A 171 29.34 23.72 2.37
C VAL A 171 27.82 23.66 2.54
N ALA A 172 27.12 24.59 1.89
CA ALA A 172 25.69 24.46 1.68
C ALA A 172 25.49 23.19 0.85
N ILE A 173 24.89 22.16 1.44
CA ILE A 173 24.42 20.98 0.70
C ILE A 173 23.58 21.51 -0.46
N SER A 174 23.93 21.14 -1.68
CA SER A 174 23.16 21.57 -2.84
C SER A 174 21.71 21.12 -2.66
N SER A 175 20.74 21.91 -3.14
CA SER A 175 19.32 21.54 -3.05
C SER A 175 19.04 20.16 -3.65
N LEU A 176 19.85 19.75 -4.64
CA LEU A 176 19.82 18.43 -5.26
C LEU A 176 20.28 17.31 -4.31
N GLU A 177 21.42 17.45 -3.64
CA GLU A 177 21.91 16.43 -2.70
C GLU A 177 20.93 16.21 -1.54
N ALA A 178 20.35 17.29 -1.01
CA ALA A 178 19.31 17.19 0.02
C ALA A 178 18.06 16.44 -0.49
N ARG A 179 17.66 16.65 -1.74
CA ARG A 179 16.56 15.91 -2.37
C ARG A 179 16.91 14.43 -2.58
N LEU A 180 18.14 14.10 -2.96
CA LEU A 180 18.58 12.71 -3.13
C LEU A 180 18.58 11.94 -1.80
N VAL A 181 19.01 12.57 -0.70
CA VAL A 181 18.92 11.98 0.65
C VAL A 181 17.46 11.70 1.00
N ARG A 182 16.57 12.69 0.83
CA ARG A 182 15.13 12.51 1.08
C ARG A 182 14.49 11.47 0.18
N ASN A 183 14.92 11.37 -1.08
CA ASN A 183 14.44 10.35 -2.01
C ASN A 183 14.69 8.94 -1.47
N ARG A 184 15.88 8.73 -0.90
CA ARG A 184 16.28 7.48 -0.28
C ARG A 184 15.50 7.19 1.02
N GLU A 185 15.33 8.19 1.88
CA GLU A 185 14.49 8.08 3.07
C GLU A 185 13.04 7.72 2.73
N ARG A 186 12.43 8.43 1.77
CA ARG A 186 11.08 8.18 1.28
C ARG A 186 10.92 6.76 0.73
N THR A 187 11.88 6.32 -0.08
CA THR A 187 11.92 4.95 -0.62
C THR A 187 11.96 3.93 0.51
N SER A 188 12.74 4.19 1.56
CA SER A 188 12.84 3.32 2.74
C SER A 188 11.52 3.23 3.50
N LEU A 189 10.85 4.36 3.73
CA LEU A 189 9.55 4.42 4.41
C LEU A 189 8.44 3.74 3.61
N ARG A 190 8.39 3.94 2.28
CA ARG A 190 7.38 3.32 1.42
C ARG A 190 7.55 1.81 1.30
N LEU A 191 8.80 1.33 1.23
CA LEU A 191 9.08 -0.11 1.28
C LEU A 191 8.71 -0.72 2.64
N LEU A 192 8.95 -0.02 3.75
CA LEU A 192 8.50 -0.46 5.07
C LEU A 192 6.97 -0.60 5.12
N ILE A 193 6.23 0.42 4.66
CA ILE A 193 4.76 0.37 4.62
C ILE A 193 4.27 -0.83 3.80
N TRP A 194 4.88 -1.07 2.63
CA TRP A 194 4.57 -2.21 1.79
C TRP A 194 4.85 -3.54 2.48
N GLU A 195 6.05 -3.72 3.03
CA GLU A 195 6.44 -4.94 3.73
C GLU A 195 5.45 -5.29 4.85
N GLN A 196 5.12 -4.32 5.69
CA GLN A 196 4.19 -4.50 6.81
C GLN A 196 2.79 -4.90 6.32
N ALA A 197 2.28 -4.22 5.28
CA ALA A 197 0.98 -4.55 4.69
C ALA A 197 0.96 -5.94 4.04
N HIS A 198 2.02 -6.28 3.32
CA HIS A 198 2.16 -7.54 2.63
C HIS A 198 2.28 -8.72 3.60
N ASN A 199 3.09 -8.60 4.65
CA ASN A 199 3.22 -9.62 5.68
C ASN A 199 1.94 -9.81 6.49
N ALA A 200 1.25 -8.72 6.84
CA ALA A 200 -0.05 -8.79 7.50
C ALA A 200 -1.07 -9.59 6.67
N SER A 201 -1.11 -9.36 5.35
CA SER A 201 -2.02 -10.09 4.44
C SER A 201 -1.75 -11.60 4.36
N ARG A 202 -0.54 -12.05 4.74
CA ARG A 202 -0.15 -13.48 4.77
C ARG A 202 -0.05 -14.04 6.19
N GLY A 203 -0.53 -13.32 7.20
CA GLY A 203 -0.47 -13.73 8.60
C GLY A 203 0.94 -13.83 9.18
N ARG A 204 1.93 -13.16 8.55
CA ARG A 204 3.30 -13.12 9.03
C ARG A 204 3.46 -11.98 10.03
N VAL A 205 4.16 -12.25 11.13
CA VAL A 205 4.51 -11.22 12.12
C VAL A 205 5.71 -10.43 11.59
N THR A 206 5.61 -9.12 11.66
CA THR A 206 6.69 -8.19 11.33
C THR A 206 7.12 -7.41 12.55
N PHE A 207 8.43 -7.23 12.70
CA PHE A 207 8.98 -6.27 13.64
C PHE A 207 8.84 -4.87 13.06
N PHE A 208 8.59 -3.87 13.91
CA PHE A 208 8.59 -2.47 13.52
C PHE A 208 9.94 -1.84 13.87
N PRO A 209 10.72 -1.36 12.90
CA PRO A 209 12.07 -0.84 13.18
C PRO A 209 12.01 0.51 13.91
N GLU A 210 12.87 0.68 14.91
CA GLU A 210 13.03 1.94 15.65
C GLU A 210 14.34 2.63 15.28
N ASN A 211 14.49 3.01 14.00
CA ASN A 211 15.64 3.80 13.55
C ASN A 211 15.37 5.31 13.68
N GLU A 212 16.41 6.15 13.57
CA GLU A 212 16.30 7.61 13.74
C GLU A 212 15.26 8.26 12.83
N LEU A 213 15.16 7.80 11.57
CA LEU A 213 14.18 8.31 10.61
C LEU A 213 12.74 8.09 11.10
N ILE A 214 12.47 6.89 11.63
CA ILE A 214 11.16 6.55 12.19
C ILE A 214 10.87 7.34 13.47
N LEU A 215 11.87 7.56 14.32
CA LEU A 215 11.71 8.35 15.54
C LEU A 215 11.38 9.83 15.23
N ARG A 216 11.89 10.37 14.12
CA ARG A 216 11.68 11.76 13.68
C ARG A 216 10.60 11.92 12.62
N ILE A 217 9.78 10.89 12.38
CA ILE A 217 8.82 10.87 11.28
C ILE A 217 7.76 11.99 11.35
N ASN A 218 7.48 12.50 12.55
CA ASN A 218 6.58 13.65 12.78
C ASN A 218 7.13 14.97 12.25
N GLU A 219 8.46 15.14 12.23
CA GLU A 219 9.12 16.34 11.70
C GLU A 219 9.46 16.16 10.22
N TRP A 220 9.69 14.93 9.78
CA TRP A 220 10.22 14.61 8.46
C TRP A 220 9.36 15.11 7.29
N TRP A 221 8.03 15.08 7.44
CA TRP A 221 7.09 15.53 6.41
C TRP A 221 6.90 17.06 6.38
N GLN A 222 7.35 17.79 7.39
CA GLN A 222 7.26 19.25 7.47
C GLN A 222 8.47 19.94 6.83
N HIS A 223 9.40 19.16 6.29
CA HIS A 223 10.62 19.68 5.67
C HIS A 223 10.29 20.54 4.44
N PRO A 224 11.06 21.62 4.14
CA PRO A 224 10.81 22.47 2.97
C PRO A 224 10.86 21.76 1.60
N LEU A 225 11.51 20.60 1.55
CA LEU A 225 11.62 19.71 0.38
C LEU A 225 10.67 18.51 0.46
N ALA A 226 9.64 18.59 1.32
CA ALA A 226 8.65 17.54 1.41
C ALA A 226 7.75 17.52 0.17
N ASP A 227 7.48 16.31 -0.31
CA ASP A 227 6.43 16.07 -1.30
C ASP A 227 5.06 16.06 -0.57
N PRO A 228 3.95 16.48 -1.20
CA PRO A 228 2.63 16.41 -0.57
C PRO A 228 2.26 15.03 -0.02
N THR A 229 2.77 13.95 -0.62
CA THR A 229 2.57 12.58 -0.18
C THR A 229 3.39 12.19 1.06
N ASP A 230 4.39 13.00 1.47
CA ASP A 230 5.23 12.74 2.64
C ASP A 230 4.40 12.80 3.94
N ARG A 231 3.42 13.71 4.03
CA ARG A 231 2.46 13.78 5.14
C ARG A 231 1.76 12.44 5.36
N TYR A 232 1.25 11.86 4.27
CA TYR A 232 0.53 10.59 4.29
C TYR A 232 1.45 9.40 4.55
N THR A 233 2.68 9.44 4.02
CA THR A 233 3.72 8.46 4.33
C THR A 233 3.97 8.42 5.85
N SER A 234 4.17 9.58 6.47
CA SER A 234 4.31 9.69 7.92
C SER A 234 3.08 9.15 8.67
N ALA A 235 1.87 9.52 8.22
CA ALA A 235 0.62 9.03 8.80
C ALA A 235 0.56 7.49 8.77
N PHE A 236 0.85 6.85 7.64
CA PHE A 236 0.86 5.40 7.49
C PHE A 236 1.87 4.72 8.41
N VAL A 237 3.09 5.25 8.49
CA VAL A 237 4.15 4.72 9.36
C VAL A 237 3.72 4.77 10.83
N LEU A 238 3.19 5.91 11.27
CA LEU A 238 2.70 6.08 12.65
C LEU A 238 1.52 5.16 12.94
N LEU A 239 0.55 5.06 12.04
CA LEU A 239 -0.59 4.14 12.19
C LEU A 239 -0.13 2.70 12.35
N ARG A 240 0.82 2.25 11.52
CA ARG A 240 1.38 0.88 11.62
C ARG A 240 2.06 0.65 12.96
N ARG A 241 2.79 1.65 13.48
CA ARG A 241 3.39 1.59 14.82
C ARG A 241 2.32 1.45 15.91
N HIS A 242 1.27 2.27 15.86
CA HIS A 242 0.16 2.21 16.83
C HIS A 242 -0.56 0.86 16.78
N LEU A 243 -0.89 0.36 15.60
CA LEU A 243 -1.54 -0.94 15.42
C LEU A 243 -0.69 -2.11 15.92
N TYR A 244 0.63 -2.06 15.68
CA TYR A 244 1.55 -3.06 16.21
C TYR A 244 1.50 -3.13 17.74
N MET A 245 1.61 -1.96 18.41
CA MET A 245 1.55 -1.89 19.87
C MET A 245 0.17 -2.30 20.41
N LEU A 246 -0.91 -1.86 19.76
CA LEU A 246 -2.28 -2.15 20.15
C LEU A 246 -2.59 -3.66 20.12
N HIS A 247 -2.07 -4.40 19.12
CA HIS A 247 -2.25 -5.85 19.05
C HIS A 247 -1.63 -6.59 20.25
N HIS A 248 -0.49 -6.11 20.74
CA HIS A 248 0.12 -6.64 21.96
C HIS A 248 -0.69 -6.25 23.19
N GLU A 249 -1.19 -5.02 23.25
CA GLU A 249 -1.96 -4.54 24.40
C GLU A 249 -3.29 -5.29 24.55
N VAL A 250 -4.08 -5.44 23.47
CA VAL A 250 -5.31 -6.24 23.46
C VAL A 250 -5.04 -7.65 23.98
N LYS A 251 -3.92 -8.25 23.58
CA LYS A 251 -3.52 -9.59 24.05
C LYS A 251 -3.21 -9.65 25.54
N ARG A 252 -2.58 -8.62 26.09
CA ARG A 252 -2.23 -8.55 27.53
C ARG A 252 -3.46 -8.39 28.43
N HIS A 253 -4.52 -7.79 27.89
CA HIS A 253 -5.79 -7.60 28.61
C HIS A 253 -6.69 -8.84 28.60
N PHE A 254 -6.36 -9.89 27.85
CA PHE A 254 -7.13 -11.14 27.90
C PHE A 254 -7.03 -11.81 29.28
N GLY A 255 -8.20 -12.16 29.85
CA GLY A 255 -8.29 -12.80 31.16
C GLY A 255 -8.29 -11.83 32.35
N LEU A 256 -8.14 -10.52 32.11
CA LEU A 256 -8.31 -9.50 33.13
C LEU A 256 -9.79 -9.10 33.26
N PRO A 257 -10.23 -8.69 34.47
CA PRO A 257 -11.56 -8.12 34.65
C PRO A 257 -11.63 -6.72 34.05
N HIS A 258 -12.69 -6.45 33.28
CA HIS A 258 -12.91 -5.17 32.59
C HIS A 258 -14.23 -4.53 32.97
N HIS A 259 -14.26 -3.19 32.90
CA HIS A 259 -15.46 -2.40 33.14
C HIS A 259 -16.29 -2.30 31.86
N GLY A 260 -17.22 -3.23 31.67
CA GLY A 260 -18.21 -3.18 30.58
C GLY A 260 -17.93 -4.17 29.43
N PRO A 261 -18.97 -4.51 28.66
CA PRO A 261 -18.88 -5.56 27.66
C PRO A 261 -18.15 -5.13 26.37
N HIS A 262 -17.98 -3.82 26.14
CA HIS A 262 -17.31 -3.24 24.96
C HIS A 262 -15.85 -2.86 25.20
N TRP A 263 -15.20 -3.39 26.24
CA TRP A 263 -13.85 -2.97 26.64
C TRP A 263 -12.80 -3.04 25.51
N VAL A 264 -12.93 -4.02 24.59
CA VAL A 264 -12.01 -4.15 23.43
C VAL A 264 -12.17 -2.95 22.51
N ARG A 265 -13.42 -2.58 22.20
CA ARG A 265 -13.73 -1.41 21.37
C ARG A 265 -13.22 -0.14 22.03
N ASP A 266 -13.54 0.04 23.32
CA ASP A 266 -13.17 1.25 24.04
C ASP A 266 -11.63 1.39 24.14
N LEU A 267 -10.89 0.29 24.32
CA LEU A 267 -9.42 0.26 24.30
C LEU A 267 -8.87 0.61 22.90
N VAL A 268 -9.42 -0.01 21.85
CA VAL A 268 -8.99 0.23 20.46
C VAL A 268 -9.24 1.67 20.05
N ASP A 269 -10.43 2.19 20.34
CA ASP A 269 -10.83 3.57 19.98
C ASP A 269 -9.98 4.58 20.75
N SER A 270 -9.86 4.43 22.07
CA SER A 270 -9.00 5.32 22.89
C SER A 270 -7.54 5.35 22.40
N ALA A 271 -7.03 4.25 21.86
CA ALA A 271 -5.67 4.17 21.33
C ALA A 271 -5.52 4.79 19.93
N LEU A 272 -6.58 4.81 19.11
CA LEU A 272 -6.53 5.23 17.71
C LEU A 272 -7.15 6.61 17.46
N ASP A 273 -8.04 7.09 18.33
CA ASP A 273 -8.73 8.38 18.18
C ASP A 273 -7.77 9.57 18.07
N PRO A 274 -6.71 9.71 18.91
CA PRO A 274 -5.78 10.83 18.77
C PRO A 274 -5.07 10.85 17.40
N TRP A 275 -4.79 9.66 16.84
CA TRP A 275 -4.24 9.54 15.50
C TRP A 275 -5.28 9.93 14.45
N ALA A 276 -6.52 9.46 14.60
CA ALA A 276 -7.61 9.75 13.67
C ALA A 276 -7.89 11.26 13.58
N GLU A 277 -8.00 11.94 14.72
CA GLU A 277 -8.22 13.39 14.80
C GLU A 277 -7.11 14.20 14.11
N THR A 278 -5.87 13.73 14.21
CA THR A 278 -4.70 14.42 13.63
C THR A 278 -4.60 14.22 12.12
N TRP A 279 -4.88 13.00 11.64
CA TRP A 279 -4.51 12.58 10.28
C TRP A 279 -5.69 12.41 9.32
N LEU A 280 -6.87 12.04 9.82
CA LEU A 280 -8.08 11.92 9.00
C LEU A 280 -8.74 13.28 8.88
N THR A 281 -8.49 13.92 7.75
CA THR A 281 -9.12 15.19 7.37
C THR A 281 -10.29 14.92 6.44
N ASN A 282 -11.39 15.64 6.62
CA ASN A 282 -12.48 15.62 5.65
C ASN A 282 -12.11 16.55 4.50
N PRO A 283 -12.21 16.08 3.24
CA PRO A 283 -11.96 16.96 2.11
C PRO A 283 -13.02 18.06 2.07
N ASP A 284 -12.58 19.28 1.79
CA ASP A 284 -13.47 20.41 1.55
C ASP A 284 -14.07 20.31 0.13
N ALA A 285 -15.15 21.04 -0.13
CA ALA A 285 -15.77 21.11 -1.46
C ALA A 285 -14.82 21.60 -2.57
N HIS A 286 -13.69 22.22 -2.20
CA HIS A 286 -12.66 22.74 -3.10
C HIS A 286 -11.39 21.88 -3.13
N SER A 287 -11.34 20.74 -2.43
CA SER A 287 -10.16 19.88 -2.44
C SER A 287 -9.89 19.30 -3.83
N GLU A 288 -8.64 19.39 -4.27
CA GLU A 288 -8.19 18.80 -5.52
C GLU A 288 -8.28 17.26 -5.47
N THR A 289 -8.53 16.62 -6.61
CA THR A 289 -8.68 15.16 -6.73
C THR A 289 -7.53 14.38 -6.08
N PRO A 290 -6.23 14.74 -6.24
CA PRO A 290 -5.13 14.04 -5.57
C PRO A 290 -5.21 14.06 -4.04
N GLU A 291 -5.72 15.13 -3.42
CA GLU A 291 -5.86 15.23 -1.97
C GLU A 291 -7.01 14.35 -1.46
N VAL A 292 -8.13 14.36 -2.17
CA VAL A 292 -9.26 13.47 -1.90
C VAL A 292 -8.83 12.01 -1.97
N MET A 293 -8.06 11.63 -2.99
CA MET A 293 -7.52 10.28 -3.16
C MET A 293 -6.59 9.87 -1.99
N ARG A 294 -5.67 10.75 -1.59
CA ARG A 294 -4.76 10.51 -0.46
C ARG A 294 -5.53 10.29 0.84
N GLY A 295 -6.51 11.15 1.12
CA GLY A 295 -7.37 11.05 2.30
C GLY A 295 -8.21 9.77 2.33
N ALA A 296 -8.85 9.43 1.22
CA ALA A 296 -9.65 8.20 1.09
C ALA A 296 -8.80 6.94 1.30
N PHE A 297 -7.62 6.88 0.69
CA PHE A 297 -6.71 5.75 0.85
C PHE A 297 -6.24 5.60 2.31
N LEU A 298 -5.86 6.70 2.96
CA LEU A 298 -5.47 6.67 4.37
C LEU A 298 -6.62 6.19 5.27
N ARG A 299 -7.85 6.65 4.99
CA ARG A 299 -9.06 6.23 5.70
C ARG A 299 -9.33 4.74 5.56
N PHE A 300 -9.18 4.15 4.37
CA PHE A 300 -9.36 2.71 4.17
C PHE A 300 -8.40 1.88 5.04
N VAL A 301 -7.13 2.27 5.07
CA VAL A 301 -6.12 1.55 5.88
C VAL A 301 -6.38 1.73 7.38
N TYR A 302 -6.83 2.91 7.82
CA TYR A 302 -7.25 3.15 9.20
C TYR A 302 -8.44 2.27 9.60
N LEU A 303 -9.53 2.31 8.82
CA LEU A 303 -10.75 1.55 9.12
C LEU A 303 -10.47 0.04 9.19
N HIS A 304 -9.70 -0.49 8.23
CA HIS A 304 -9.29 -1.88 8.28
C HIS A 304 -8.35 -2.17 9.46
N GLY A 305 -7.42 -1.27 9.77
CA GLY A 305 -6.54 -1.40 10.94
C GLY A 305 -7.33 -1.53 12.24
N ARG A 306 -8.33 -0.68 12.42
CA ARG A 306 -9.27 -0.72 13.55
C ARG A 306 -10.05 -2.04 13.56
N LEU A 307 -10.65 -2.44 12.45
CA LEU A 307 -11.35 -3.73 12.32
C LEU A 307 -10.46 -4.91 12.69
N TRP A 308 -9.22 -4.91 12.20
CA TRP A 308 -8.27 -5.98 12.47
C TRP A 308 -7.91 -6.07 13.96
N ALA A 309 -7.70 -4.93 14.63
CA ALA A 309 -7.46 -4.88 16.07
C ALA A 309 -8.66 -5.42 16.88
N LEU A 310 -9.89 -5.03 16.53
CA LEU A 310 -11.11 -5.57 17.15
C LEU A 310 -11.21 -7.10 16.94
N SER A 311 -10.93 -7.56 15.73
CA SER A 311 -11.02 -8.99 15.36
C SER A 311 -10.03 -9.88 16.13
N ALA A 312 -8.95 -9.31 16.70
CA ALA A 312 -7.99 -10.06 17.50
C ALA A 312 -8.65 -10.71 18.73
N ALA A 313 -9.66 -10.05 19.31
CA ALA A 313 -10.42 -10.59 20.44
C ALA A 313 -11.29 -11.78 20.05
N LEU A 314 -11.86 -11.80 18.84
CA LEU A 314 -12.69 -12.91 18.36
C LEU A 314 -11.93 -14.25 18.35
N HIS A 315 -10.66 -14.22 17.94
CA HIS A 315 -9.82 -15.41 17.86
C HIS A 315 -9.47 -15.97 19.25
N SER A 316 -9.32 -15.10 20.25
CA SER A 316 -9.06 -15.51 21.64
C SER A 316 -10.32 -16.04 22.33
N HIS A 317 -11.48 -15.39 22.13
CA HIS A 317 -12.74 -15.80 22.77
C HIS A 317 -13.32 -17.11 22.21
N ALA A 318 -13.02 -17.43 20.93
CA ALA A 318 -13.36 -18.74 20.35
C ALA A 318 -12.75 -19.92 21.11
N SER A 319 -11.67 -19.69 21.88
CA SER A 319 -11.00 -20.72 22.69
C SER A 319 -11.54 -20.85 24.12
N SER A 320 -12.27 -19.85 24.63
CA SER A 320 -12.70 -19.74 26.03
C SER A 320 -14.21 -19.84 26.26
N GLY A 321 -15.03 -19.81 25.20
CA GLY A 321 -16.47 -20.13 25.29
C GLY A 321 -17.35 -19.13 26.07
N GLN A 322 -16.84 -17.95 26.40
CA GLN A 322 -17.58 -16.91 27.13
C GLN A 322 -17.66 -15.59 26.35
N GLY A 323 -18.86 -14.98 26.33
CA GLY A 323 -19.07 -13.56 26.00
C GLY A 323 -18.78 -13.14 24.55
N THR A 324 -19.03 -14.00 23.57
CA THR A 324 -18.65 -13.81 22.17
C THR A 324 -19.44 -12.74 21.42
N ASP A 325 -20.68 -12.47 21.82
CA ASP A 325 -21.64 -11.82 20.92
C ASP A 325 -21.47 -10.29 20.86
N VAL A 326 -21.05 -9.65 21.96
CA VAL A 326 -20.82 -8.19 21.97
C VAL A 326 -19.59 -7.82 21.14
N THR A 327 -18.47 -8.52 21.34
CA THR A 327 -17.25 -8.34 20.53
C THR A 327 -17.51 -8.69 19.06
N ALA A 328 -18.31 -9.73 18.79
CA ALA A 328 -18.73 -10.07 17.43
C ALA A 328 -19.58 -8.96 16.81
N TYR A 329 -20.47 -8.34 17.58
CA TYR A 329 -21.27 -7.20 17.15
C TYR A 329 -20.39 -5.97 16.83
N ASP A 330 -19.48 -5.58 17.72
CA ASP A 330 -18.56 -4.46 17.47
C ASP A 330 -17.69 -4.69 16.21
N CYS A 331 -17.22 -5.93 16.01
CA CYS A 331 -16.48 -6.30 14.79
C CYS A 331 -17.36 -6.28 13.54
N PHE A 332 -18.62 -6.70 13.67
CA PHE A 332 -19.58 -6.70 12.57
C PHE A 332 -19.87 -5.27 12.10
N GLU A 333 -20.17 -4.34 13.02
CA GLU A 333 -20.38 -2.93 12.69
C GLU A 333 -19.14 -2.31 12.03
N ALA A 334 -17.94 -2.59 12.57
CA ALA A 334 -16.70 -2.11 11.97
C ALA A 334 -16.47 -2.67 10.55
N ALA A 335 -16.83 -3.94 10.31
CA ALA A 335 -16.70 -4.59 9.00
C ALA A 335 -17.69 -4.03 7.97
N VAL A 336 -18.94 -3.78 8.40
CA VAL A 336 -19.96 -3.13 7.57
C VAL A 336 -19.51 -1.72 7.20
N ASN A 337 -19.05 -0.91 8.17
CA ASN A 337 -18.54 0.44 7.91
C ASN A 337 -17.37 0.45 6.90
N CYS A 338 -16.44 -0.51 7.00
CA CYS A 338 -15.38 -0.67 5.98
C CYS A 338 -15.95 -0.89 4.58
N CYS A 339 -17.00 -1.72 4.45
CA CYS A 339 -17.65 -2.01 3.18
C CYS A 339 -18.40 -0.79 2.63
N GLU A 340 -19.16 -0.10 3.47
CA GLU A 340 -19.92 1.11 3.09
C GLU A 340 -18.99 2.22 2.59
N VAL A 341 -17.94 2.52 3.35
CA VAL A 341 -16.94 3.54 2.97
C VAL A 341 -16.20 3.16 1.70
N THR A 342 -15.86 1.87 1.53
CA THR A 342 -15.25 1.37 0.28
C THR A 342 -16.17 1.61 -0.92
N VAL A 343 -17.45 1.23 -0.82
CA VAL A 343 -18.41 1.36 -1.92
C VAL A 343 -18.68 2.84 -2.24
N ARG A 344 -18.86 3.68 -1.21
CA ARG A 344 -19.08 5.12 -1.37
C ARG A 344 -17.91 5.77 -2.09
N ASP A 345 -16.71 5.67 -1.52
CA ASP A 345 -15.53 6.40 -2.02
C ASP A 345 -15.12 5.89 -3.43
N LEU A 346 -15.29 4.59 -3.75
CA LEU A 346 -15.02 4.07 -5.10
C LEU A 346 -16.06 4.51 -6.13
N ARG A 347 -17.32 4.75 -5.73
CA ARG A 347 -18.35 5.30 -6.62
C ARG A 347 -18.16 6.80 -6.86
N GLU A 348 -17.78 7.54 -5.83
CA GLU A 348 -17.60 8.99 -5.89
C GLU A 348 -16.30 9.40 -6.59
N ILE A 349 -15.18 8.75 -6.25
CA ILE A 349 -13.85 9.08 -6.80
C ILE A 349 -13.59 8.34 -8.11
N GLY A 350 -14.00 7.06 -8.20
CA GLY A 350 -13.91 6.28 -9.43
C GLY A 350 -12.51 5.72 -9.75
N GLN A 351 -12.19 5.70 -11.05
CA GLN A 351 -11.02 5.03 -11.63
C GLN A 351 -9.67 5.43 -11.01
N PRO A 352 -9.41 6.69 -10.59
CA PRO A 352 -8.15 7.04 -9.95
C PRO A 352 -7.83 6.21 -8.71
N MET A 353 -8.83 5.70 -7.99
CA MET A 353 -8.62 4.81 -6.83
C MET A 353 -8.22 3.38 -7.21
N TYR A 354 -8.29 2.98 -8.48
CA TYR A 354 -8.01 1.61 -8.90
C TYR A 354 -6.52 1.24 -8.83
N CYS A 355 -5.64 2.22 -8.69
CA CYS A 355 -4.20 2.03 -8.49
C CYS A 355 -3.81 1.66 -7.05
N MET A 356 -4.76 1.57 -6.10
CA MET A 356 -4.47 1.11 -4.75
C MET A 356 -3.73 -0.23 -4.72
N MET A 357 -2.92 -0.41 -3.68
CA MET A 357 -2.05 -1.58 -3.53
C MET A 357 -2.86 -2.88 -3.33
N THR A 358 -2.32 -4.01 -3.80
CA THR A 358 -2.90 -5.35 -3.61
C THR A 358 -3.38 -5.64 -2.17
N PRO A 359 -2.59 -5.34 -1.11
CA PRO A 359 -3.07 -5.57 0.26
C PRO A 359 -4.36 -4.81 0.60
N THR A 360 -4.58 -3.62 0.04
CA THR A 360 -5.79 -2.82 0.29
C THR A 360 -7.03 -3.48 -0.30
N TRP A 361 -6.91 -4.11 -1.46
CA TRP A 361 -8.02 -4.88 -2.03
C TRP A 361 -8.33 -6.14 -1.22
N ALA A 362 -7.29 -6.79 -0.69
CA ALA A 362 -7.46 -7.90 0.24
C ALA A 362 -8.15 -7.45 1.55
N MET A 363 -7.85 -6.25 2.05
CA MET A 363 -8.52 -5.65 3.21
C MET A 363 -10.04 -5.49 2.98
N SER A 364 -10.44 -4.95 1.83
CA SER A 364 -11.87 -4.81 1.49
C SER A 364 -12.57 -6.17 1.36
N SER A 365 -11.92 -7.14 0.72
CA SER A 365 -12.45 -8.51 0.62
C SER A 365 -12.54 -9.20 1.99
N TYR A 366 -11.57 -8.97 2.88
CA TYR A 366 -11.57 -9.50 4.24
C TYR A 366 -12.74 -8.93 5.05
N ALA A 367 -12.95 -7.62 5.03
CA ALA A 367 -14.06 -6.97 5.72
C ALA A 367 -15.42 -7.53 5.26
N ALA A 368 -15.61 -7.69 3.95
CA ALA A 368 -16.84 -8.25 3.38
C ALA A 368 -17.13 -9.69 3.85
N VAL A 369 -16.12 -10.57 3.81
CA VAL A 369 -16.25 -11.96 4.26
C VAL A 369 -16.47 -12.04 5.77
N LEU A 370 -15.78 -11.20 6.54
CA LEU A 370 -15.94 -11.16 7.99
C LEU A 370 -17.34 -10.67 8.38
N ALA A 371 -17.86 -9.62 7.73
CA ALA A 371 -19.21 -9.12 7.96
C ALA A 371 -20.26 -10.23 7.71
N LEU A 372 -20.14 -10.97 6.60
CA LEU A 372 -21.05 -12.08 6.29
C LEU A 372 -20.98 -13.20 7.35
N LYS A 373 -19.77 -13.55 7.79
CA LYS A 373 -19.56 -14.58 8.80
C LYS A 373 -20.16 -14.18 10.14
N LEU A 374 -19.91 -12.95 10.59
CA LEU A 374 -20.39 -12.45 11.87
C LEU A 374 -21.91 -12.24 11.87
N PHE A 375 -22.48 -11.83 10.74
CA PHE A 375 -23.94 -11.74 10.59
C PHE A 375 -24.61 -13.09 10.89
N SER A 376 -24.08 -14.17 10.31
CA SER A 376 -24.61 -15.52 10.51
C SER A 376 -24.54 -15.95 11.99
N GLN A 377 -23.47 -15.55 12.69
CA GLN A 377 -23.30 -15.83 14.11
C GLN A 377 -24.29 -15.04 14.99
N LEU A 378 -24.50 -13.76 14.68
CA LEU A 378 -25.29 -12.85 15.51
C LEU A 378 -26.80 -13.00 15.32
N TYR A 379 -27.24 -13.22 14.08
CA TYR A 379 -28.66 -13.17 13.71
C TYR A 379 -29.22 -14.55 13.29
N GLY A 380 -28.35 -15.55 13.12
CA GLY A 380 -28.73 -16.88 12.62
C GLY A 380 -29.11 -16.89 11.13
N ASP A 381 -29.56 -18.04 10.64
CA ASP A 381 -29.82 -18.26 9.21
C ASP A 381 -31.29 -17.96 8.80
N ARG A 382 -31.90 -16.90 9.35
CA ARG A 382 -33.29 -16.54 9.03
C ARG A 382 -33.40 -15.91 7.63
N PRO A 383 -34.23 -16.46 6.72
CA PRO A 383 -34.38 -15.90 5.38
C PRO A 383 -34.95 -14.49 5.44
N GLY A 384 -34.33 -13.56 4.70
CA GLY A 384 -34.80 -12.17 4.54
C GLY A 384 -34.11 -11.13 5.44
N GLN A 385 -33.39 -11.51 6.49
CA GLN A 385 -32.71 -10.53 7.37
C GLN A 385 -31.38 -10.01 6.78
N GLU A 386 -30.74 -10.77 5.88
CA GLU A 386 -29.44 -10.41 5.29
C GLU A 386 -29.53 -9.65 3.96
N VAL A 387 -30.72 -9.24 3.50
CA VAL A 387 -30.90 -8.63 2.16
C VAL A 387 -30.05 -7.38 1.97
N GLU A 388 -30.08 -6.46 2.93
CA GLU A 388 -29.31 -5.20 2.88
C GLU A 388 -27.81 -5.47 2.92
N LEU A 389 -27.37 -6.38 3.80
CA LEU A 389 -25.98 -6.79 3.89
C LEU A 389 -25.52 -7.43 2.57
N LEU A 390 -26.26 -8.39 2.03
CA LEU A 390 -25.90 -9.05 0.78
C LEU A 390 -25.84 -8.07 -0.39
N ALA A 391 -26.73 -7.07 -0.43
CA ALA A 391 -26.68 -6.01 -1.43
C ALA A 391 -25.39 -5.17 -1.30
N LEU A 392 -25.03 -4.75 -0.09
CA LEU A 392 -23.77 -4.05 0.17
C LEU A 392 -22.56 -4.88 -0.23
N LEU A 393 -22.51 -6.16 0.16
CA LEU A 393 -21.39 -7.04 -0.17
C LEU A 393 -21.30 -7.35 -1.67
N ALA A 394 -22.43 -7.41 -2.37
CA ALA A 394 -22.46 -7.53 -3.82
C ALA A 394 -21.88 -6.28 -4.50
N GLU A 395 -22.14 -5.09 -3.95
CA GLU A 395 -21.53 -3.84 -4.42
C GLU A 395 -20.02 -3.82 -4.17
N VAL A 396 -19.55 -4.28 -3.01
CA VAL A 396 -18.10 -4.46 -2.77
C VAL A 396 -17.49 -5.37 -3.83
N ALA A 397 -18.10 -6.53 -4.10
CA ALA A 397 -17.63 -7.47 -5.12
C ALA A 397 -17.57 -6.82 -6.52
N LEU A 398 -18.58 -6.04 -6.88
CA LEU A 398 -18.68 -5.32 -8.15
C LEU A 398 -17.58 -4.25 -8.28
N GLN A 399 -17.32 -3.49 -7.20
CA GLN A 399 -16.24 -2.51 -7.19
C GLN A 399 -14.86 -3.17 -7.29
N LEU A 400 -14.64 -4.30 -6.62
CA LEU A 400 -13.41 -5.08 -6.75
C LEU A 400 -13.20 -5.59 -8.18
N GLU A 401 -14.25 -6.10 -8.83
CA GLU A 401 -14.19 -6.57 -10.21
C GLU A 401 -13.86 -5.44 -11.18
N ARG A 402 -14.54 -4.28 -11.05
CA ARG A 402 -14.24 -3.07 -11.84
C ARG A 402 -12.82 -2.60 -11.61
N ALA A 403 -12.41 -2.48 -10.35
CA ALA A 403 -11.07 -2.07 -10.00
C ALA A 403 -10.01 -3.05 -10.54
N GLY A 404 -10.37 -4.30 -10.80
CA GLY A 404 -9.54 -5.37 -11.37
C GLY A 404 -9.46 -5.39 -12.89
N THR A 405 -10.50 -4.91 -13.57
CA THR A 405 -10.74 -5.10 -15.02
C THR A 405 -10.84 -3.81 -15.82
N VAL A 406 -10.72 -2.65 -15.16
CA VAL A 406 -10.72 -1.33 -15.79
C VAL A 406 -9.30 -0.76 -15.76
N PRO A 407 -8.75 -0.31 -16.92
CA PRO A 407 -9.31 -0.41 -18.27
C PRO A 407 -9.34 -1.86 -18.80
N ASN A 408 -10.06 -2.12 -19.91
CA ASN A 408 -10.35 -3.48 -20.41
C ASN A 408 -9.13 -4.39 -20.64
N HIS A 409 -7.92 -3.83 -20.84
CA HIS A 409 -6.69 -4.61 -20.97
C HIS A 409 -6.06 -5.00 -19.63
N ARG A 410 -6.56 -4.48 -18.52
CA ARG A 410 -6.07 -4.75 -17.17
C ARG A 410 -6.69 -6.02 -16.61
N PHE A 411 -5.86 -6.81 -15.94
CA PHE A 411 -6.31 -7.93 -15.12
C PHE A 411 -5.49 -7.96 -13.83
N GLY A 412 -6.04 -7.37 -12.77
CA GLY A 412 -5.42 -7.28 -11.46
C GLY A 412 -6.05 -8.23 -10.43
N ILE A 413 -5.35 -8.43 -9.31
CA ILE A 413 -5.84 -9.23 -8.16
C ILE A 413 -7.26 -8.84 -7.68
N PRO A 414 -7.69 -7.57 -7.72
CA PRO A 414 -9.04 -7.20 -7.30
C PRO A 414 -10.13 -7.93 -8.09
N ALA A 415 -9.89 -8.25 -9.37
CA ALA A 415 -10.83 -9.00 -10.20
C ALA A 415 -11.11 -10.39 -9.61
N LEU A 416 -10.04 -11.10 -9.22
CA LEU A 416 -10.14 -12.42 -8.61
C LEU A 416 -10.85 -12.36 -7.25
N LEU A 417 -10.55 -11.34 -6.44
CA LEU A 417 -11.20 -11.13 -5.14
C LEU A 417 -12.70 -10.87 -5.30
N GLY A 418 -13.08 -10.00 -6.24
CA GLY A 418 -14.49 -9.70 -6.56
C GLY A 418 -15.24 -10.94 -7.05
N GLN A 419 -14.67 -11.70 -7.98
CA GLN A 419 -15.24 -12.95 -8.49
C GLN A 419 -15.42 -13.99 -7.38
N HIS A 420 -14.41 -14.15 -6.51
CA HIS A 420 -14.51 -15.05 -5.37
C HIS A 420 -15.59 -14.62 -4.37
N LEU A 421 -15.69 -13.33 -4.07
CA LEU A 421 -16.74 -12.80 -3.19
C LEU A 421 -18.14 -13.04 -3.78
N PHE A 422 -18.34 -12.84 -5.09
CA PHE A 422 -19.59 -13.21 -5.75
C PHE A 422 -19.94 -14.70 -5.61
N GLN A 423 -18.95 -15.60 -5.72
CA GLN A 423 -19.17 -17.02 -5.51
C GLN A 423 -19.61 -17.34 -4.07
N VAL A 424 -19.00 -16.68 -3.08
CA VAL A 424 -19.39 -16.81 -1.66
C VAL A 424 -20.83 -16.37 -1.46
N LEU A 425 -21.21 -15.20 -1.96
CA LEU A 425 -22.57 -14.65 -1.85
C LEU A 425 -23.60 -15.56 -2.55
N ARG A 426 -23.28 -16.09 -3.74
CA ARG A 426 -24.16 -17.01 -4.48
C ARG A 426 -24.40 -18.31 -3.72
N ARG A 427 -23.35 -18.88 -3.10
CA ARG A 427 -23.48 -20.08 -2.27
C ARG A 427 -24.40 -19.83 -1.08
N ARG A 428 -24.22 -18.70 -0.38
CA ARG A 428 -25.06 -18.29 0.74
C ARG A 428 -26.54 -18.16 0.36
N LEU A 429 -26.83 -17.45 -0.74
CA LEU A 429 -28.18 -17.31 -1.28
C LEU A 429 -28.82 -18.65 -1.65
N THR A 430 -28.03 -19.60 -2.15
CA THR A 430 -28.51 -20.94 -2.48
C THR A 430 -28.90 -21.72 -1.22
N THR A 431 -28.05 -21.67 -0.18
CA THR A 431 -28.33 -22.29 1.13
C THR A 431 -29.63 -21.74 1.75
N LEU A 432 -29.84 -20.42 1.69
CA LEU A 432 -31.09 -19.82 2.17
C LEU A 432 -32.32 -20.29 1.39
N LYS A 433 -32.24 -20.37 0.05
CA LYS A 433 -33.35 -20.85 -0.78
C LYS A 433 -33.73 -22.29 -0.47
N THR A 434 -32.74 -23.15 -0.20
CA THR A 434 -33.00 -24.55 0.18
C THR A 434 -33.53 -24.71 1.61
N ALA A 435 -33.33 -23.72 2.48
CA ALA A 435 -33.80 -23.74 3.86
C ALA A 435 -35.26 -23.27 4.02
N VAL A 436 -35.87 -22.69 2.99
CA VAL A 436 -37.30 -22.36 2.98
C VAL A 436 -38.09 -23.65 2.69
N PRO A 437 -38.91 -24.16 3.63
CA PRO A 437 -39.74 -25.33 3.34
C PRO A 437 -40.73 -24.96 2.23
N VAL A 438 -40.81 -25.81 1.20
CA VAL A 438 -41.93 -25.77 0.26
C VAL A 438 -43.18 -26.01 1.09
N ALA A 439 -44.01 -24.98 1.28
CA ALA A 439 -45.36 -25.15 1.77
C ALA A 439 -46.08 -26.03 0.74
N GLN A 440 -46.20 -27.33 1.03
CA GLN A 440 -47.12 -28.20 0.35
C GLN A 440 -48.51 -27.68 0.72
N GLY A 441 -49.16 -27.03 -0.25
CA GLY A 441 -50.54 -26.59 -0.14
C GLY A 441 -51.46 -27.80 0.02
N ASP A 442 -52.42 -27.65 0.92
CA ASP A 442 -53.54 -28.56 1.18
C ASP A 442 -54.38 -28.87 -0.07
#